data_AF-A0A6A4H229-F1
#
_entry.id   AF-A0A6A4H229-F1
#
_cell.length_a   1.000
_cell.length_b   1.000
_cell.length_c   1.000
_cell.angle_alpha   90.00
_cell.angle_beta   90.00
_cell.angle_gamma   90.00
#
_symmetry.space_group_name_H-M   'P 1'
#
loop_
_entity.id
_entity.type
_entity.pdbx_description
1 polymer ?
#
loop_
_entity_poly.entity_id
_entity_poly.type
_entity_poly.pdbx_seq_one_letter_code
_entity_poly.pdbx_strand_id
1 'polypeptide(L)'
;MCHHIKPKSISSYLSGICNQLEVFYLNIRRNCLHPIVKQTLKGCKKIHQSIASRKCPLQWTELTRVHDKLHSSSSFDNLLFLTLLFVGFFALMRLGELVFPNKIDLQDFRKVIMCLFFIADDEHIEFNLPTHKADHTFEGNWILIKATGDRDDPIKLTQFYV
;
A
#
# COMPACT_ATOMS: atom_id res chain seq x y z
N MET A 1 29.42 4.51 -23.17
CA MET A 1 28.96 5.85 -23.60
C MET A 1 27.48 6.16 -23.27
N CYS A 2 26.92 5.69 -22.14
CA CYS A 2 25.55 6.07 -21.71
C CYS A 2 25.41 6.08 -20.16
N HIS A 3 26.46 6.45 -19.43
CA HIS A 3 26.48 6.40 -17.96
C HIS A 3 25.64 7.51 -17.28
N HIS A 4 25.17 8.49 -18.05
CA HIS A 4 24.43 9.65 -17.52
C HIS A 4 22.90 9.50 -17.61
N ILE A 5 22.38 8.51 -18.32
CA ILE A 5 20.94 8.32 -18.50
C ILE A 5 20.45 7.26 -17.53
N LYS A 6 19.56 7.64 -16.61
CA LYS A 6 18.92 6.69 -15.70
C LYS A 6 18.04 5.72 -16.52
N PRO A 7 18.19 4.39 -16.38
CA PRO A 7 17.40 3.43 -17.16
C PRO A 7 15.88 3.54 -16.96
N LYS A 8 15.46 4.07 -15.81
CA LYS A 8 14.06 4.41 -15.52
C LYS A 8 13.52 5.55 -16.39
N SER A 9 14.35 6.51 -16.81
CA SER A 9 13.93 7.64 -17.64
C SER A 9 13.87 7.31 -19.13
N ILE A 10 14.47 6.21 -19.59
CA ILE A 10 14.49 5.82 -21.02
C ILE A 10 13.07 5.71 -21.59
N SER A 11 12.12 5.16 -20.84
CA SER A 11 10.72 5.10 -21.30
C SER A 11 10.09 6.48 -21.45
N SER A 12 10.44 7.45 -20.59
CA SER A 12 9.96 8.82 -20.68
C SER A 12 10.57 9.55 -21.88
N TYR A 13 11.87 9.37 -22.12
CA TYR A 13 12.54 9.89 -23.32
C TYR A 13 11.91 9.33 -24.59
N LEU A 14 11.70 8.01 -24.65
CA LEU A 14 11.08 7.37 -25.80
C LEU A 14 9.66 7.92 -26.03
N SER A 15 8.87 8.08 -24.97
CA SER A 15 7.55 8.72 -25.06
C SER A 15 7.63 10.15 -25.60
N GLY A 16 8.60 10.94 -25.14
CA GLY A 16 8.83 12.32 -25.62
C GLY A 16 9.22 12.36 -27.09
N ILE A 17 10.12 11.47 -27.52
CA ILE A 17 10.53 11.31 -28.92
C ILE A 17 9.33 10.91 -29.77
N CYS A 18 8.55 9.90 -29.37
CA CYS A 18 7.38 9.48 -30.15
C CYS A 18 6.37 10.63 -30.26
N ASN A 19 6.20 11.47 -29.23
CA ASN A 19 5.30 12.64 -29.27
C ASN A 19 5.79 13.73 -30.24
N GLN A 20 7.09 14.04 -30.25
CA GLN A 20 7.65 15.03 -31.18
C GLN A 20 7.65 14.55 -32.63
N LEU A 21 7.87 13.25 -32.85
CA LEU A 21 7.93 12.64 -34.18
C LEU A 21 6.57 12.28 -34.75
N GLU A 22 5.50 12.31 -33.96
CA GLU A 22 4.15 11.93 -34.39
C GLU A 22 3.63 12.79 -35.54
N VAL A 23 4.02 14.07 -35.57
CA VAL A 23 3.67 15.02 -36.64
C VAL A 23 4.26 14.61 -37.99
N PHE A 24 5.44 13.97 -37.98
CA PHE A 24 6.17 13.59 -39.20
C PHE A 24 5.99 12.11 -39.55
N TYR A 25 5.67 11.26 -38.57
CA TYR A 25 5.61 9.81 -38.71
C TYR A 25 4.35 9.24 -38.07
N LEU A 26 3.31 9.03 -38.87
CA LEU A 26 1.99 8.52 -38.44
C LEU A 26 2.06 7.17 -37.69
N ASN A 27 3.06 6.33 -37.98
CA ASN A 27 3.22 5.01 -37.37
C ASN A 27 4.22 4.98 -36.22
N ILE A 28 4.77 6.12 -35.77
CA ILE A 28 5.84 6.14 -34.76
C ILE A 28 5.41 5.45 -33.47
N ARG A 29 4.16 5.63 -33.02
CA ARG A 29 3.62 4.97 -31.82
C ARG A 29 3.60 3.44 -31.97
N ARG A 30 3.18 2.93 -33.13
CA ARG A 30 3.19 1.48 -33.42
C ARG A 30 4.62 0.93 -33.41
N ASN A 31 5.57 1.66 -33.99
CA ASN A 31 6.98 1.28 -34.00
C ASN A 31 7.60 1.29 -32.59
N CYS A 32 7.30 2.32 -31.79
CA CYS A 32 7.70 2.42 -30.38
C CYS A 32 7.12 1.28 -29.52
N LEU A 33 5.97 0.71 -29.90
CA LEU A 33 5.31 -0.40 -29.22
C LEU A 33 5.71 -1.78 -29.74
N HIS A 34 6.55 -1.85 -30.79
CA HIS A 34 6.97 -3.10 -31.41
C HIS A 34 7.62 -4.04 -30.37
N PRO A 35 7.38 -5.36 -30.43
CA PRO A 35 7.90 -6.31 -29.45
C PRO A 35 9.41 -6.20 -29.24
N ILE A 36 10.18 -6.00 -30.30
CA ILE A 36 11.64 -5.81 -30.24
C ILE A 36 12.00 -4.64 -29.32
N VAL A 37 11.36 -3.47 -29.50
CA VAL A 37 11.62 -2.28 -28.68
C VAL A 37 11.25 -2.56 -27.22
N LYS A 38 10.08 -3.15 -26.97
CA LYS A 38 9.64 -3.49 -25.60
C LYS A 38 10.58 -4.47 -24.92
N GLN A 39 11.03 -5.51 -25.61
CA GLN A 39 11.94 -6.53 -25.07
C GLN A 39 13.33 -5.93 -24.80
N THR A 40 13.86 -5.11 -25.71
CA THR A 40 15.12 -4.38 -25.53
C THR A 40 15.06 -3.45 -24.32
N LEU A 41 13.97 -2.67 -24.17
CA LEU A 41 13.77 -1.80 -23.01
C LEU A 41 13.66 -2.60 -21.71
N LYS A 42 12.95 -3.75 -21.73
CA LYS A 42 12.85 -4.66 -20.58
C LYS A 42 14.23 -5.19 -20.18
N GLY A 43 15.03 -5.63 -21.14
CA GLY A 43 16.41 -6.07 -20.93
C GLY A 43 17.29 -4.96 -20.36
N CYS A 44 17.26 -3.77 -20.96
CA CYS A 44 18.01 -2.60 -20.49
C CYS A 44 17.66 -2.22 -19.04
N LYS A 45 16.37 -2.19 -18.69
CA LYS A 45 15.90 -1.92 -17.32
C LYS A 45 16.38 -2.98 -16.31
N LYS A 46 16.48 -4.24 -16.74
CA LYS A 46 16.96 -5.35 -15.89
C LYS A 46 18.48 -5.30 -15.69
N ILE A 47 19.25 -5.08 -16.76
CA ILE A 47 20.73 -5.03 -16.71
C ILE A 47 21.20 -3.82 -15.92
N HIS A 48 20.57 -2.67 -16.09
CA HIS A 48 20.97 -1.42 -15.46
C HIS A 48 20.03 -1.01 -14.31
N GLN A 49 19.45 -1.98 -13.61
CA GLN A 49 18.56 -1.67 -12.51
C GLN A 49 19.29 -0.86 -11.43
N SER A 50 18.79 0.35 -11.15
CA SER A 50 19.27 1.13 -10.00
C SER A 50 18.68 0.56 -8.73
N ILE A 51 19.47 0.59 -7.64
CA ILE A 51 19.00 0.29 -6.29
C ILE A 51 17.76 1.14 -6.04
N ALA A 52 16.66 0.49 -5.63
CA ALA A 52 15.45 1.22 -5.30
C ALA A 52 15.74 2.05 -4.04
N SER A 53 15.73 3.37 -4.16
CA SER A 53 15.59 4.25 -3.00
C SER A 53 14.19 4.01 -2.43
N ARG A 54 14.13 3.32 -1.29
CA ARG A 54 12.90 3.09 -0.53
C ARG A 54 12.86 4.12 0.59
N LYS A 55 11.67 4.62 0.92
CA LYS A 55 11.47 5.35 2.16
C LYS A 55 11.76 4.40 3.33
N CYS A 56 12.24 4.94 4.44
CA CYS A 56 12.41 4.16 5.66
C CYS A 56 11.06 3.52 6.04
N PRO A 57 11.05 2.24 6.43
CA PRO A 57 9.83 1.61 6.93
C PRO A 57 9.42 2.31 8.23
N LEU A 58 8.11 2.26 8.53
CA LEU A 58 7.59 2.69 9.82
C LEU A 58 8.24 1.81 10.90
N GLN A 59 8.93 2.44 11.85
CA GLN A 59 9.59 1.74 12.95
C GLN A 59 8.72 1.74 14.21
N TRP A 60 8.99 0.77 15.08
CA TRP A 60 8.31 0.68 16.37
C TRP A 60 8.50 1.94 17.24
N THR A 61 9.69 2.55 17.22
CA THR A 61 9.95 3.82 17.91
C THR A 61 9.06 4.97 17.42
N GLU A 62 8.72 4.97 16.14
CA GLU A 62 7.81 5.96 15.56
C GLU A 62 6.36 5.71 16.00
N LEU A 63 5.95 4.44 16.13
CA LEU A 63 4.65 4.06 16.67
C LEU A 63 4.49 4.48 18.13
N THR A 64 5.48 4.18 18.97
CA THR A 64 5.48 4.58 20.39
C THR A 64 5.38 6.09 20.53
N ARG A 65 6.10 6.86 19.70
CA ARG A 65 6.01 8.32 19.71
C ARG A 65 4.61 8.83 19.35
N VAL A 66 3.91 8.17 18.43
CA VAL A 66 2.52 8.52 18.06
C VAL A 66 1.56 8.13 19.18
N HIS A 67 1.75 6.95 19.77
CA HIS A 67 0.98 6.47 20.90
C HIS A 67 1.10 7.44 22.09
N ASP A 68 2.32 7.79 22.51
CA ASP A 68 2.58 8.74 23.60
C ASP A 68 1.86 10.07 23.42
N LYS A 69 1.68 10.53 22.17
CA LYS A 69 1.02 11.79 21.87
C LYS A 69 -0.51 11.69 21.85
N LEU A 70 -1.07 10.55 21.42
CA LEU A 70 -2.50 10.44 21.08
C LEU A 70 -3.31 9.57 22.04
N HIS A 71 -2.68 8.65 22.79
CA HIS A 71 -3.39 7.69 23.65
C HIS A 71 -4.27 8.35 24.72
N SER A 72 -3.90 9.54 25.19
CA SER A 72 -4.64 10.32 26.20
C SER A 72 -5.56 11.37 25.59
N SER A 73 -5.74 11.39 24.26
CA SER A 73 -6.63 12.32 23.59
C SER A 73 -8.09 11.96 23.84
N SER A 74 -8.93 12.96 24.10
CA SER A 74 -10.39 12.80 24.18
C SER A 74 -11.09 12.86 22.81
N SER A 75 -10.35 13.13 21.74
CA SER A 75 -10.89 13.17 20.38
C SER A 75 -11.03 11.76 19.81
N PHE A 76 -12.26 11.43 19.40
CA PHE A 76 -12.56 10.18 18.70
C PHE A 76 -11.68 9.99 17.46
N ASP A 77 -11.49 11.02 16.64
CA ASP A 77 -10.71 10.91 15.40
C ASP A 77 -9.24 10.58 15.68
N ASN A 78 -8.68 11.11 16.77
CA ASN A 78 -7.28 10.86 17.15
C ASN A 78 -7.10 9.43 17.65
N LEU A 79 -8.05 8.94 18.46
CA LEU A 79 -8.05 7.56 18.93
C LEU A 79 -8.30 6.60 17.76
N LEU A 80 -9.20 6.93 16.83
CA LEU A 80 -9.53 6.08 15.68
C LEU A 80 -8.33 5.98 14.75
N PHE A 81 -7.66 7.11 14.48
CA PHE A 81 -6.42 7.12 13.73
C PHE A 81 -5.34 6.26 14.38
N LEU A 82 -5.18 6.37 15.71
CA LEU A 82 -4.23 5.57 16.47
C LEU A 82 -4.55 4.07 16.37
N THR A 83 -5.81 3.69 16.56
CA THR A 83 -6.26 2.29 16.43
C THR A 83 -6.02 1.74 15.02
N LEU A 84 -6.39 2.49 13.97
CA LEU A 84 -6.14 2.07 12.59
C LEU A 84 -4.65 1.94 12.26
N LEU A 85 -3.81 2.83 12.80
CA LEU A 85 -2.36 2.79 12.60
C LEU A 85 -1.76 1.51 13.21
N PHE A 86 -2.16 1.19 14.43
CA PHE A 86 -1.67 0.01 15.15
C PHE A 86 -2.18 -1.28 14.51
N VAL A 87 -3.49 -1.40 14.28
CA VAL A 87 -4.07 -2.56 13.59
C VAL A 87 -3.43 -2.75 12.22
N GLY A 88 -3.29 -1.68 11.44
CA GLY A 88 -2.66 -1.73 10.12
C GLY A 88 -1.19 -2.18 10.16
N PHE A 89 -0.43 -1.73 11.14
CA PHE A 89 0.97 -2.11 11.30
C PHE A 89 1.11 -3.58 11.71
N PHE A 90 0.41 -4.02 12.75
CA PHE A 90 0.53 -5.38 13.29
C PHE A 90 -0.08 -6.43 12.35
N ALA A 91 -1.15 -6.09 11.64
CA ALA A 91 -1.77 -6.95 10.63
C ALA A 91 -1.08 -6.88 9.25
N LEU A 92 -0.08 -6.01 9.07
CA LEU A 92 0.60 -5.75 7.80
C LEU A 92 -0.34 -5.36 6.66
N MET A 93 -1.41 -4.63 6.99
CA MET A 93 -2.44 -4.22 6.05
C MET A 93 -2.01 -3.01 5.22
N ARG A 94 -2.57 -2.91 4.02
CA ARG A 94 -2.44 -1.71 3.19
C ARG A 94 -3.43 -0.65 3.67
N LEU A 95 -3.08 0.63 3.44
CA LEU A 95 -3.98 1.73 3.75
C LEU A 95 -5.37 1.57 3.10
N GLY A 96 -5.43 1.09 1.86
CA GLY A 96 -6.70 0.87 1.16
C GLY A 96 -7.54 -0.29 1.70
N GLU A 97 -7.00 -1.10 2.60
CA GLU A 97 -7.72 -2.17 3.32
C GLU A 97 -8.27 -1.67 4.67
N LEU A 98 -7.70 -0.59 5.22
CA LEU A 98 -8.09 -0.02 6.52
C LEU A 98 -9.21 1.02 6.42
N VAL A 99 -9.38 1.66 5.24
CA VAL A 99 -10.32 2.77 5.08
C VAL A 99 -11.29 2.54 3.94
N PHE A 100 -12.49 3.09 4.09
CA PHE A 100 -13.49 3.12 3.03
C PHE A 100 -13.33 4.39 2.17
N PRO A 101 -13.31 4.30 0.83
CA PRO A 101 -13.12 5.48 -0.01
C PRO A 101 -14.29 6.48 0.08
N ASN A 102 -13.97 7.78 0.08
CA ASN A 102 -15.00 8.84 0.00
C ASN A 102 -15.67 8.95 -1.38
N LYS A 103 -14.97 8.51 -2.44
CA LYS A 103 -15.52 8.51 -3.81
C LYS A 103 -16.41 7.29 -3.99
N ILE A 104 -17.69 7.52 -4.26
CA ILE A 104 -18.71 6.49 -4.43
C ILE A 104 -18.31 5.47 -5.51
N ASP A 105 -17.73 5.94 -6.63
CA ASP A 105 -17.29 5.05 -7.72
C ASP A 105 -16.19 4.05 -7.34
N LEU A 106 -15.49 4.30 -6.23
CA LEU A 106 -14.42 3.43 -5.72
C LEU A 106 -14.88 2.58 -4.52
N GLN A 107 -16.11 2.78 -4.05
CA GLN A 107 -16.66 2.04 -2.93
C GLN A 107 -17.07 0.64 -3.36
N ASP A 108 -16.57 -0.35 -2.63
CA ASP A 108 -16.88 -1.76 -2.85
C ASP A 108 -17.09 -2.43 -1.49
N PHE A 109 -18.35 -2.70 -1.15
CA PHE A 109 -18.72 -3.32 0.12
C PHE A 109 -18.14 -4.73 0.29
N ARG A 110 -17.76 -5.40 -0.82
CA ARG A 110 -17.11 -6.72 -0.75
C ARG A 110 -15.68 -6.66 -0.20
N LYS A 111 -15.11 -5.46 -0.08
CA LYS A 111 -13.76 -5.22 0.46
C LYS A 111 -13.76 -4.65 1.87
N VAL A 112 -14.94 -4.46 2.45
CA VAL A 112 -15.10 -3.89 3.78
C VAL A 112 -15.04 -4.99 4.83
N ILE A 113 -14.15 -4.84 5.81
CA ILE A 113 -14.12 -5.69 7.00
C ILE A 113 -15.42 -5.48 7.74
N MET A 114 -16.21 -6.55 7.89
CA MET A 114 -17.50 -6.46 8.57
C MET A 114 -17.27 -6.52 10.09
N CYS A 115 -17.84 -5.56 10.82
CA CYS A 115 -17.78 -5.56 12.29
C CYS A 115 -18.37 -6.83 12.92
N LEU A 116 -19.31 -7.50 12.25
CA LEU A 116 -19.90 -8.76 12.73
C LEU A 116 -18.88 -9.89 12.89
N PHE A 117 -17.81 -9.89 12.11
CA PHE A 117 -16.73 -10.87 12.16
C PHE A 117 -15.50 -10.34 12.90
N PHE A 118 -15.62 -9.21 13.60
CA PHE A 118 -14.56 -8.64 14.40
C PHE A 118 -14.69 -9.15 15.83
N ILE A 119 -13.71 -9.93 16.27
CA ILE A 119 -13.60 -10.45 17.62
C ILE A 119 -12.41 -9.74 18.27
N ALA A 120 -12.63 -9.19 19.46
CA ALA A 120 -11.55 -8.61 20.26
C ALA A 120 -11.71 -9.07 21.70
N ASP A 121 -10.76 -9.88 22.13
CA ASP A 121 -10.61 -10.32 23.52
C ASP A 121 -9.38 -9.62 24.14
N ASP A 122 -9.13 -9.83 25.43
CA ASP A 122 -7.94 -9.30 26.11
C ASP A 122 -6.62 -9.90 25.54
N GLU A 123 -6.68 -11.04 24.85
CA GLU A 123 -5.52 -11.76 24.35
C GLU A 123 -5.26 -11.58 22.85
N HIS A 124 -6.30 -11.36 22.06
CA HIS A 124 -6.17 -11.25 20.61
C HIS A 124 -7.31 -10.49 19.95
N ILE A 125 -7.03 -9.96 18.76
CA ILE A 125 -8.02 -9.46 17.82
C ILE A 125 -8.03 -10.40 16.62
N GLU A 126 -9.22 -10.83 16.22
CA GLU A 126 -9.43 -11.64 15.03
C GLU A 126 -10.48 -11.00 14.12
N PHE A 127 -10.18 -10.95 12.82
CA PHE A 127 -11.18 -10.55 11.82
C PHE A 127 -10.86 -11.11 10.45
N ASN A 128 -11.91 -11.23 9.63
CA ASN A 128 -11.78 -11.60 8.23
C ASN A 128 -11.45 -10.35 7.38
N LEU A 129 -10.28 -10.33 6.76
CA LEU A 129 -9.93 -9.37 5.72
C LEU A 129 -10.47 -9.87 4.38
N PRO A 130 -11.46 -9.19 3.78
CA PRO A 130 -11.99 -9.61 2.49
C PRO A 130 -10.96 -9.45 1.37
N THR A 131 -11.28 -10.05 0.23
CA THR A 131 -10.39 -10.18 -0.92
C THR A 131 -9.69 -8.86 -1.32
N HIS A 132 -8.41 -8.96 -1.67
CA HIS A 132 -7.59 -7.85 -2.13
C HIS A 132 -7.11 -8.08 -3.58
N LYS A 133 -6.67 -7.05 -4.30
CA LYS A 133 -6.25 -7.13 -5.71
C LYS A 133 -5.12 -8.14 -6.02
N ALA A 134 -4.31 -8.50 -5.03
CA ALA A 134 -3.26 -9.53 -5.16
C ALA A 134 -3.66 -10.88 -4.57
N ASP A 135 -4.86 -11.00 -4.02
CA ASP A 135 -5.46 -12.29 -3.72
C ASP A 135 -5.99 -12.89 -5.04
N HIS A 136 -5.36 -13.98 -5.48
CA HIS A 136 -5.73 -14.67 -6.71
C HIS A 136 -6.91 -15.63 -6.52
N THR A 137 -7.18 -16.09 -5.29
CA THR A 137 -8.24 -17.05 -4.99
C THR A 137 -9.55 -16.37 -4.61
N PHE A 138 -9.50 -15.09 -4.25
CA PHE A 138 -10.67 -14.32 -3.78
C PHE A 138 -11.31 -14.94 -2.54
N GLU A 139 -10.51 -15.59 -1.70
CA GLU A 139 -10.98 -16.20 -0.45
C GLU A 139 -10.89 -15.21 0.73
N GLY A 140 -10.05 -14.18 0.62
CA GLY A 140 -9.72 -13.32 1.75
C GLY A 140 -8.73 -13.99 2.70
N ASN A 141 -8.47 -13.36 3.85
CA ASN A 141 -7.56 -13.89 4.87
C ASN A 141 -8.10 -13.61 6.27
N TRP A 142 -7.99 -14.60 7.16
CA TRP A 142 -8.18 -14.38 8.59
C TRP A 142 -6.93 -13.73 9.18
N ILE A 143 -7.13 -12.57 9.79
CA ILE A 143 -6.09 -11.81 10.46
C ILE A 143 -6.22 -12.04 11.95
N LEU A 144 -5.11 -12.44 12.56
CA LEU A 144 -4.98 -12.63 14.01
C LEU A 144 -3.86 -11.73 14.52
N ILE A 145 -4.21 -10.80 15.41
CA ILE A 145 -3.26 -9.94 16.12
C ILE A 145 -3.25 -10.38 17.58
N LYS A 146 -2.09 -10.77 18.09
CA LYS A 146 -1.93 -11.17 19.49
C LYS A 146 -1.53 -9.99 20.38
N ALA A 147 -1.89 -10.08 21.65
CA ALA A 147 -1.42 -9.18 22.68
C ALA A 147 0.10 -9.14 22.66
N THR A 148 0.66 -7.93 22.64
CA THR A 148 2.10 -7.76 22.79
C THR A 148 2.47 -7.70 24.28
N GLY A 149 1.50 -7.41 25.16
CA GLY A 149 1.71 -7.26 26.60
C GLY A 149 2.40 -5.96 26.98
N ASP A 150 2.63 -5.09 26.00
CA ASP A 150 3.34 -3.83 26.17
C ASP A 150 2.37 -2.68 26.50
N ARG A 151 2.92 -1.50 26.77
CA ARG A 151 2.15 -0.28 26.96
C ARG A 151 1.36 0.09 25.70
N ASP A 152 1.98 -0.08 24.53
CA ASP A 152 1.40 0.29 23.24
C ASP A 152 0.69 -0.92 22.59
N ASP A 153 -0.11 -1.64 23.37
CA ASP A 153 -0.78 -2.85 22.88
C ASP A 153 -1.96 -2.49 21.95
N PRO A 154 -2.00 -2.99 20.69
CA PRO A 154 -3.12 -2.77 19.77
C PRO A 154 -4.48 -3.22 20.34
N ILE A 155 -4.50 -4.20 21.25
CA ILE A 155 -5.73 -4.69 21.87
C ILE A 155 -6.36 -3.62 22.74
N LYS A 156 -5.58 -2.97 23.61
CA LYS A 156 -6.08 -1.91 24.50
C LYS A 156 -6.68 -0.74 23.71
N LEU A 157 -6.15 -0.47 22.51
CA LEU A 157 -6.64 0.59 21.62
C LEU A 157 -7.94 0.23 20.91
N THR A 158 -8.18 -1.06 20.64
CA THR A 158 -9.40 -1.52 19.96
C THR A 158 -10.57 -1.72 20.91
N GLN A 159 -10.31 -2.03 22.18
CA GLN A 159 -11.32 -2.16 23.23
C GLN A 159 -12.21 -0.93 23.43
N PHE A 160 -11.77 0.27 23.02
CA PHE A 160 -12.61 1.47 23.07
C PHE A 160 -13.79 1.47 22.08
N TYR A 161 -13.82 0.56 21.11
CA TYR A 161 -14.76 0.56 19.98
C TYR A 161 -15.66 -0.69 19.92
N VAL A 162 -15.48 -1.63 20.85
CA VAL A 162 -16.21 -2.89 20.96
C VAL A 162 -17.18 -2.77 22.13
#